data_AF-A0A3P6H998-F1
#
_entry.id   AF-A0A3P6H998-F1
#
_cell.length_a   1.000
_cell.length_b   1.000
_cell.length_c   1.000
_cell.angle_alpha   90.00
_cell.angle_beta   90.00
_cell.angle_gamma   90.00
#
_symmetry.space_group_name_H-M   'P 1'
#
loop_
_entity.id
_entity.type
_entity.pdbx_description
1 polymer ?
#
loop_
_entity_poly.entity_id
_entity_poly.type
_entity_poly.pdbx_seq_one_letter_code
_entity_poly.pdbx_strand_id
1 'polypeptide(L)'
;MADLCVRAISLFTDLCRERRDGVEAKALRKLCSLAILESPFIHPDFLSQTVNSLMLMLGSVTSSVACEMAYCLEVCTLKLITQPGSHQLNCAIQGVLKTCLELCSSIFPDAESKTLHAEEHGPEESWTGLDGRRCEHAIHALANTVEIAFSRPVPTTPIDLFVEIIAVFSSSLKISNVSGAEKIRWNAALASGRLLRIQNLITLCLPETQGYEIGDHVIGPLVTSLCRAFVGDFYLKVRTHAALSLLLLFKNTLDASLNESVLHPSHQMPSTSNQIVTLVFTEPILKSSLSFLSTDPNRLRESGSGEAYHYVVVCFFTAVLLLLHCAIFSLLSLQSNDDSLAGVARRNLQVISAGLDNATLRENLASAFHYAKESPLAAFSVTRGSKAKIFSTSRIHGLARLVDQPMKISFSERYALIDRFDFNNSLSALLRALKLFETLVAAHQSDVTAELRNLPGLLTNGVPLEHAVKTYSVDLEISAAQQPPNDLLPGSFRTTYD
;
A
#
# COMPACT_ATOMS: atom_id res chain seq x y z
N MET A 1 3.73 -30.41 -30.58
CA MET A 1 3.61 -29.74 -29.28
C MET A 1 3.15 -28.28 -29.42
N ALA A 2 3.89 -27.42 -30.13
CA ALA A 2 3.47 -26.02 -30.37
C ALA A 2 2.08 -25.92 -31.06
N ASP A 3 1.81 -26.73 -32.09
CA ASP A 3 0.50 -26.79 -32.78
C ASP A 3 -0.66 -27.20 -31.85
N LEU A 4 -0.40 -28.08 -30.86
CA LEU A 4 -1.41 -28.52 -29.90
C LEU A 4 -1.76 -27.43 -28.88
N CYS A 5 -0.76 -26.63 -28.47
CA CYS A 5 -0.99 -25.49 -27.59
C CYS A 5 -1.80 -24.40 -28.31
N VAL A 6 -1.44 -24.06 -29.55
CA VAL A 6 -2.19 -23.08 -30.36
C VAL A 6 -3.65 -23.51 -30.57
N ARG A 7 -3.90 -24.80 -30.85
CA ARG A 7 -5.27 -25.34 -30.96
C ARG A 7 -6.04 -25.33 -29.65
N ALA A 8 -5.41 -25.70 -28.53
CA ALA A 8 -6.03 -25.63 -27.21
C ALA A 8 -6.39 -24.19 -26.84
N ILE A 9 -5.52 -23.23 -27.17
CA ILE A 9 -5.73 -21.80 -26.98
C ILE A 9 -6.93 -21.32 -27.79
N SER A 10 -6.97 -21.63 -29.09
CA SER A 10 -8.10 -21.28 -29.95
C SER A 10 -9.40 -21.85 -29.39
N LEU A 11 -9.42 -23.15 -29.05
CA LEU A 11 -10.58 -23.83 -28.50
C LEU A 11 -11.08 -23.16 -27.22
N PHE A 12 -10.20 -22.89 -26.25
CA PHE A 12 -10.62 -22.23 -25.00
C PHE A 12 -11.06 -20.78 -25.23
N THR A 13 -10.47 -20.09 -26.20
CA THR A 13 -10.91 -18.73 -26.58
C THR A 13 -12.30 -18.74 -27.20
N ASP A 14 -12.60 -19.74 -28.03
CA ASP A 14 -13.92 -19.93 -28.63
C ASP A 14 -14.96 -20.34 -27.56
N LEU A 15 -14.62 -21.27 -26.68
CA LEU A 15 -15.49 -21.70 -25.56
C LEU A 15 -15.77 -20.58 -24.55
N CYS A 16 -14.83 -19.64 -24.38
CA CYS A 16 -15.04 -18.45 -23.57
C CYS A 16 -16.12 -17.51 -24.16
N ARG A 17 -16.43 -17.62 -25.46
CA ARG A 17 -17.46 -16.82 -26.14
C ARG A 17 -18.81 -17.53 -26.25
N GLU A 18 -18.85 -18.83 -25.97
CA GLU A 18 -20.09 -19.61 -26.00
C GLU A 18 -20.90 -19.40 -24.73
N ARG A 19 -22.04 -18.70 -24.82
CA ARG A 19 -22.93 -18.48 -23.67
C ARG A 19 -23.60 -19.77 -23.19
N ARG A 20 -22.94 -20.52 -22.31
CA ARG A 20 -23.42 -21.82 -21.77
C ARG A 20 -23.04 -21.98 -20.31
N ASP A 21 -24.04 -22.33 -19.49
CA ASP A 21 -24.02 -22.57 -18.04
C ASP A 21 -22.65 -23.00 -17.46
N GLY A 22 -21.80 -22.02 -17.15
CA GLY A 22 -20.50 -22.23 -16.48
C GLY A 22 -19.39 -22.86 -17.34
N VAL A 23 -19.61 -23.12 -18.63
CA VAL A 23 -18.57 -23.57 -19.57
C VAL A 23 -17.54 -22.44 -19.77
N GLU A 24 -18.04 -21.22 -19.91
CA GLU A 24 -17.24 -19.99 -20.09
C GLU A 24 -16.24 -19.82 -18.94
N ALA A 25 -16.73 -19.86 -17.70
CA ALA A 25 -15.91 -19.77 -16.49
C ALA A 25 -14.81 -20.84 -16.42
N LYS A 26 -15.11 -22.09 -16.81
CA LYS A 26 -14.12 -23.17 -16.80
C LYS A 26 -13.09 -23.01 -17.92
N ALA A 27 -13.54 -22.65 -19.12
CA ALA A 27 -12.67 -22.35 -20.26
C ALA A 27 -11.73 -21.19 -19.92
N LEU A 28 -12.25 -20.16 -19.24
CA LEU A 28 -11.51 -19.00 -18.78
C LEU A 28 -10.36 -19.36 -17.84
N ARG A 29 -10.66 -20.14 -16.80
CA ARG A 29 -9.64 -20.64 -15.86
C ARG A 29 -8.57 -21.43 -16.58
N LYS A 30 -8.95 -22.26 -17.56
CA LYS A 30 -7.99 -23.06 -18.34
C LYS A 30 -7.13 -22.20 -19.25
N LEU A 31 -7.71 -21.22 -19.92
CA LEU A 31 -6.98 -20.26 -20.74
C LEU A 31 -5.97 -19.46 -19.91
N CYS A 32 -6.41 -18.91 -18.77
CA CYS A 32 -5.53 -18.21 -17.82
C CYS A 32 -4.42 -19.10 -17.27
N SER A 33 -4.76 -20.35 -16.89
CA SER A 33 -3.76 -21.32 -16.41
C SER A 33 -2.69 -21.60 -17.47
N LEU A 34 -3.08 -21.70 -18.74
CA LEU A 34 -2.13 -21.82 -19.85
C LEU A 34 -1.29 -20.54 -20.01
N ALA A 35 -1.91 -19.37 -19.87
CA ALA A 35 -1.25 -18.08 -20.10
C ALA A 35 -0.12 -17.78 -19.10
N ILE A 36 -0.23 -18.29 -17.88
CA ILE A 36 0.75 -18.07 -16.82
C ILE A 36 1.80 -19.18 -16.69
N LEU A 37 1.65 -20.29 -17.42
CA LEU A 37 2.61 -21.38 -17.41
C LEU A 37 3.94 -20.92 -18.01
N GLU A 38 5.03 -21.19 -17.29
CA GLU A 38 6.38 -20.96 -17.79
C GLU A 38 6.83 -22.18 -18.56
N SER A 39 6.66 -22.14 -19.88
CA SER A 39 7.07 -23.24 -20.74
C SER A 39 7.63 -22.73 -22.07
N PRO A 40 8.72 -23.32 -22.61
CA PRO A 40 9.34 -22.90 -23.86
C PRO A 40 8.43 -23.04 -25.08
N PHE A 41 7.34 -23.81 -24.99
CA PHE A 41 6.38 -23.99 -26.09
C PHE A 41 5.19 -23.02 -26.04
N ILE A 42 5.08 -22.17 -25.00
CA ILE A 42 4.06 -21.13 -24.91
C ILE A 42 4.63 -19.85 -25.50
N HIS A 43 3.91 -19.27 -26.46
CA HIS A 43 4.35 -18.06 -27.12
C HIS A 43 4.45 -16.90 -26.13
N PRO A 44 5.50 -16.06 -26.16
CA PRO A 44 5.67 -14.94 -25.23
C PRO A 44 4.48 -13.97 -25.20
N ASP A 45 3.84 -13.74 -26.36
CA ASP A 45 2.66 -12.85 -26.46
C ASP A 45 1.35 -13.48 -25.97
N PHE A 46 1.35 -14.76 -25.61
CA PHE A 46 0.12 -15.46 -25.28
C PHE A 46 -0.57 -14.90 -24.03
N LEU A 47 0.23 -14.43 -23.06
CA LEU A 47 -0.29 -13.73 -21.88
C LEU A 47 -1.06 -12.45 -22.27
N SER A 48 -0.51 -11.65 -23.18
CA SER A 48 -1.16 -10.44 -23.71
C SER A 48 -2.43 -10.76 -24.48
N GLN A 49 -2.40 -11.79 -25.32
CA GLN A 49 -3.57 -12.24 -26.09
C GLN A 49 -4.69 -12.73 -25.18
N THR A 50 -4.33 -13.45 -24.11
CA THR A 50 -5.29 -13.90 -23.09
C THR A 50 -5.93 -12.69 -22.43
N VAL A 51 -5.14 -11.75 -21.92
CA VAL A 51 -5.67 -10.50 -21.31
C VAL A 51 -6.57 -9.74 -22.27
N ASN A 52 -6.19 -9.60 -23.54
CA ASN A 52 -7.02 -8.91 -24.53
C ASN A 52 -8.35 -9.66 -24.79
N SER A 53 -8.33 -10.98 -24.77
CA SER A 53 -9.53 -11.82 -24.92
C SER A 53 -10.45 -11.70 -23.71
N LEU A 54 -9.90 -11.55 -22.50
CA LEU A 54 -10.68 -11.31 -21.27
C LEU A 54 -11.55 -10.05 -21.40
N MET A 55 -11.01 -8.97 -21.98
CA MET A 55 -11.75 -7.70 -22.15
C MET A 55 -12.98 -7.84 -23.05
N LEU A 56 -12.92 -8.70 -24.07
CA LEU A 56 -14.01 -8.83 -25.05
C LEU A 56 -15.25 -9.53 -24.49
N MET A 57 -15.17 -10.13 -23.30
CA MET A 57 -16.29 -10.88 -22.71
C MET A 57 -17.21 -10.04 -21.82
N LEU A 58 -16.84 -8.80 -21.48
CA LEU A 58 -17.53 -8.03 -20.44
C LEU A 58 -18.97 -7.63 -20.75
N GLY A 59 -19.35 -7.56 -22.02
CA GLY A 59 -20.69 -7.13 -22.45
C GLY A 59 -21.84 -8.07 -22.09
N SER A 60 -21.61 -9.21 -21.42
CA SER A 60 -22.66 -10.21 -21.16
C SER A 60 -22.46 -11.13 -19.96
N VAL A 61 -21.79 -10.65 -18.92
CA VAL A 61 -21.26 -11.50 -17.86
C VAL A 61 -22.24 -11.60 -16.69
N THR A 62 -22.57 -12.82 -16.26
CA THR A 62 -23.26 -13.02 -14.98
C THR A 62 -22.30 -12.74 -13.82
N SER A 63 -22.80 -12.42 -12.61
CA SER A 63 -21.95 -12.17 -11.43
C SER A 63 -20.95 -13.31 -11.14
N SER A 64 -21.33 -14.55 -11.45
CA SER A 64 -20.45 -15.73 -11.31
C SER A 64 -19.26 -15.69 -12.27
N VAL A 65 -19.48 -15.33 -13.53
CA VAL A 65 -18.41 -15.24 -14.55
C VAL A 65 -17.56 -13.99 -14.33
N ALA A 66 -18.14 -12.91 -13.79
CA ALA A 66 -17.42 -11.68 -13.46
C ALA A 66 -16.34 -11.92 -12.39
N CYS A 67 -16.65 -12.73 -11.38
CA CYS A 67 -15.67 -13.18 -10.39
C CYS A 67 -14.50 -13.95 -11.04
N GLU A 68 -14.81 -14.86 -11.95
CA GLU A 68 -13.79 -15.68 -12.61
C GLU A 68 -12.91 -14.84 -13.52
N MET A 69 -13.50 -13.84 -14.17
CA MET A 69 -12.77 -12.82 -14.93
C MET A 69 -11.87 -12.00 -14.03
N ALA A 70 -12.36 -11.52 -12.88
CA ALA A 70 -11.54 -10.78 -11.92
C ALA A 70 -10.34 -11.62 -11.43
N TYR A 71 -10.56 -12.89 -11.08
CA TYR A 71 -9.48 -13.80 -10.69
C TYR A 71 -8.47 -14.02 -11.83
N CYS A 72 -8.94 -14.30 -13.04
CA CYS A 72 -8.06 -14.53 -14.18
C CYS A 72 -7.26 -13.26 -14.53
N LEU A 73 -7.87 -12.08 -14.43
CA LEU A 73 -7.19 -10.81 -14.62
C LEU A 73 -6.16 -10.56 -13.53
N GLU A 74 -6.47 -10.79 -12.25
CA GLU A 74 -5.50 -10.66 -11.16
C GLU A 74 -4.26 -11.50 -11.45
N VAL A 75 -4.43 -12.79 -11.75
CA VAL A 75 -3.32 -13.73 -11.93
C VAL A 75 -2.51 -13.40 -13.19
N CYS A 76 -3.17 -13.07 -14.30
CA CYS A 76 -2.49 -12.67 -15.53
C CYS A 76 -1.73 -11.34 -15.36
N THR A 77 -2.35 -10.33 -14.77
CA THR A 77 -1.72 -9.02 -14.54
C THR A 77 -0.59 -9.10 -13.53
N LEU A 78 -0.69 -9.98 -12.54
CA LEU A 78 0.41 -10.26 -11.65
C LEU A 78 1.61 -10.88 -12.38
N LYS A 79 1.35 -11.85 -13.27
CA LYS A 79 2.38 -12.45 -14.11
C LYS A 79 3.05 -11.40 -14.98
N LEU A 80 2.29 -10.45 -15.53
CA LEU A 80 2.81 -9.33 -16.31
C LEU A 80 3.75 -8.45 -15.46
N ILE A 81 3.41 -8.13 -14.21
CA ILE A 81 4.27 -7.30 -13.35
C ILE A 81 5.61 -7.99 -13.03
N THR A 82 5.57 -9.31 -12.84
CA THR A 82 6.72 -10.08 -12.35
C THR A 82 7.63 -10.60 -13.46
N GLN A 83 7.20 -10.56 -14.72
CA GLN A 83 7.98 -11.04 -15.86
C GLN A 83 8.99 -9.99 -16.35
N PRO A 84 10.28 -10.34 -16.51
CA PRO A 84 11.28 -9.45 -17.10
C PRO A 84 10.89 -9.01 -18.52
N GLY A 85 10.95 -7.71 -18.82
CA GLY A 85 10.64 -7.17 -20.17
C GLY A 85 9.16 -6.83 -20.42
N SER A 86 8.30 -6.90 -19.39
CA SER A 86 6.86 -6.67 -19.49
C SER A 86 6.42 -5.31 -20.02
N HIS A 87 7.30 -4.30 -19.99
CA HIS A 87 7.06 -2.98 -20.60
C HIS A 87 6.85 -3.03 -22.12
N GLN A 88 7.28 -4.12 -22.79
CA GLN A 88 7.16 -4.32 -24.24
C GLN A 88 5.83 -4.99 -24.66
N LEU A 89 4.98 -5.39 -23.71
CA LEU A 89 3.77 -6.15 -24.04
C LEU A 89 2.67 -5.23 -24.60
N ASN A 90 2.16 -5.61 -25.78
CA ASN A 90 1.12 -4.93 -26.55
C ASN A 90 -0.29 -5.19 -25.97
N CYS A 91 -0.44 -4.98 -24.67
CA CYS A 91 -1.74 -5.01 -24.00
C CYS A 91 -2.42 -3.64 -24.19
N ALA A 92 -3.70 -3.65 -24.57
CA ALA A 92 -4.52 -2.45 -24.59
C ALA A 92 -4.87 -2.03 -23.15
N ILE A 93 -3.87 -1.51 -22.42
CA ILE A 93 -3.92 -1.34 -20.96
C ILE A 93 -5.09 -0.46 -20.50
N GLN A 94 -5.48 0.55 -21.28
CA GLN A 94 -6.66 1.36 -21.01
C GLN A 94 -7.95 0.53 -21.05
N GLY A 95 -8.06 -0.39 -22.03
CA GLY A 95 -9.17 -1.34 -22.09
C GLY A 95 -9.20 -2.26 -20.87
N VAL A 96 -8.02 -2.72 -20.42
CA VAL A 96 -7.91 -3.58 -19.23
C VAL A 96 -8.31 -2.82 -17.97
N LEU A 97 -7.91 -1.55 -17.84
CA LEU A 97 -8.33 -0.68 -16.75
C LEU A 97 -9.86 -0.50 -16.74
N LYS A 98 -10.45 -0.16 -17.89
CA LYS A 98 -11.90 -0.02 -18.02
C LYS A 98 -12.65 -1.31 -17.66
N THR A 99 -12.14 -2.45 -18.14
CA THR A 99 -12.61 -3.79 -17.77
C THR A 99 -12.55 -4.02 -16.25
N CYS A 100 -11.43 -3.70 -15.60
CA CYS A 100 -11.30 -3.86 -14.14
C CYS A 100 -12.25 -2.93 -13.37
N LEU A 101 -12.47 -1.71 -13.85
CA LEU A 101 -13.41 -0.76 -13.26
C LEU A 101 -14.86 -1.24 -13.40
N GLU A 102 -15.26 -1.71 -14.59
CA GLU A 102 -16.58 -2.32 -14.81
C GLU A 102 -16.79 -3.58 -13.95
N LEU A 103 -15.74 -4.39 -13.73
CA LEU A 103 -15.79 -5.52 -12.79
C LEU A 103 -15.96 -5.06 -11.34
N CYS A 104 -15.26 -4.00 -10.91
CA CYS A 104 -15.49 -3.42 -9.59
C CYS A 104 -16.94 -2.90 -9.50
N SER A 105 -17.39 -2.12 -10.47
CA SER A 105 -18.75 -1.58 -10.51
C SER A 105 -19.85 -2.62 -10.70
N SER A 106 -19.56 -3.88 -11.07
CA SER A 106 -20.56 -4.94 -11.16
C SER A 106 -20.56 -5.88 -9.96
N ILE A 107 -19.43 -6.00 -9.26
CA ILE A 107 -19.29 -6.87 -8.07
C ILE A 107 -19.59 -6.09 -6.78
N PHE A 108 -19.29 -4.79 -6.72
CA PHE A 108 -19.47 -3.95 -5.53
C PHE A 108 -20.89 -3.39 -5.28
N PRO A 109 -21.78 -3.12 -6.26
CA PRO A 109 -23.15 -2.65 -5.97
C PRO A 109 -23.94 -3.66 -5.16
N ASP A 110 -23.64 -4.94 -5.34
CA ASP A 110 -24.17 -6.05 -4.55
C ASP A 110 -23.72 -6.01 -3.08
N ALA A 111 -22.67 -5.25 -2.74
CA ALA A 111 -22.18 -5.13 -1.37
C ALA A 111 -23.06 -4.20 -0.54
N GLU A 112 -23.26 -2.96 -1.01
CA GLU A 112 -24.03 -1.95 -0.29
C GLU A 112 -25.50 -2.35 -0.20
N SER A 113 -26.12 -2.82 -1.29
CA SER A 113 -27.54 -3.21 -1.27
C SER A 113 -27.78 -4.41 -0.35
N LYS A 114 -26.93 -5.45 -0.37
CA LYS A 114 -27.06 -6.62 0.52
C LYS A 114 -26.78 -6.30 1.98
N THR A 115 -25.95 -5.29 2.26
CA THR A 115 -25.75 -4.82 3.65
C THR A 115 -26.93 -3.99 4.17
N LEU A 116 -27.61 -3.23 3.30
CA LEU A 116 -28.78 -2.42 3.67
C LEU A 116 -30.06 -3.27 3.79
N HIS A 117 -30.25 -4.26 2.90
CA HIS A 117 -31.44 -5.10 2.88
C HIS A 117 -31.39 -6.32 3.82
N ALA A 118 -30.25 -6.59 4.47
CA ALA A 118 -30.13 -7.67 5.47
C ALA A 118 -31.09 -7.48 6.67
N GLU A 119 -31.45 -6.24 7.02
CA GLU A 119 -32.44 -5.94 8.07
C GLU A 119 -33.89 -6.16 7.61
N GLU A 120 -34.17 -6.08 6.31
CA GLU A 120 -35.52 -6.17 5.74
C GLU A 120 -35.85 -7.55 5.14
N HIS A 121 -34.86 -8.32 4.65
CA HIS A 121 -35.09 -9.52 3.82
C HIS A 121 -34.47 -10.82 4.38
N GLY A 122 -33.85 -10.76 5.56
CA GLY A 122 -33.35 -11.94 6.27
C GLY A 122 -31.97 -12.44 5.81
N PRO A 123 -31.44 -13.50 6.46
CA PRO A 123 -30.04 -13.92 6.33
C PRO A 123 -29.65 -14.51 4.97
N GLU A 124 -30.60 -14.85 4.09
CA GLU A 124 -30.31 -15.41 2.76
C GLU A 124 -29.84 -14.37 1.74
N GLU A 125 -30.11 -13.07 1.98
CA GLU A 125 -29.57 -11.95 1.19
C GLU A 125 -28.32 -11.31 1.83
N SER A 126 -27.81 -11.90 2.92
CA SER A 126 -26.67 -11.36 3.65
C SER A 126 -25.34 -11.57 2.91
N TRP A 127 -24.45 -10.58 3.05
CA TRP A 127 -23.09 -10.60 2.53
C TRP A 127 -22.33 -11.89 2.91
N THR A 128 -21.86 -12.65 1.92
CA THR A 128 -21.16 -13.92 2.16
C THR A 128 -19.63 -13.79 2.06
N GLY A 129 -18.91 -14.74 2.66
CA GLY A 129 -17.46 -14.85 2.47
C GLY A 129 -17.04 -15.11 1.01
N LEU A 130 -17.96 -15.56 0.15
CA LEU A 130 -17.73 -15.68 -1.28
C LEU A 130 -17.74 -14.30 -1.95
N ASP A 131 -18.69 -13.43 -1.58
CA ASP A 131 -18.78 -12.05 -2.07
C ASP A 131 -17.53 -11.24 -1.69
N GLY A 132 -17.03 -11.43 -0.47
CA GLY A 132 -15.73 -10.91 -0.05
C GLY A 132 -14.59 -11.30 -1.01
N ARG A 133 -14.46 -12.59 -1.36
CA ARG A 133 -13.42 -13.06 -2.29
C ARG A 133 -13.57 -12.48 -3.69
N ARG A 134 -14.81 -12.31 -4.17
CA ARG A 134 -15.09 -11.72 -5.49
C ARG A 134 -14.54 -10.30 -5.58
N CYS A 135 -14.83 -9.48 -4.57
CA CYS A 135 -14.31 -8.12 -4.47
C CYS A 135 -12.79 -8.06 -4.31
N GLU A 136 -12.18 -9.00 -3.56
CA GLU A 136 -10.72 -9.07 -3.41
C GLU A 136 -10.03 -9.20 -4.78
N HIS A 137 -10.47 -10.14 -5.62
CA HIS A 137 -9.89 -10.37 -6.94
C HIS A 137 -10.02 -9.15 -7.85
N ALA A 138 -11.16 -8.46 -7.80
CA ALA A 138 -11.39 -7.27 -8.62
C ALA A 138 -10.45 -6.11 -8.22
N ILE A 139 -10.29 -5.84 -6.92
CA ILE A 139 -9.34 -4.83 -6.42
C ILE A 139 -7.91 -5.19 -6.83
N HIS A 140 -7.52 -6.46 -6.68
CA HIS A 140 -6.16 -6.89 -7.04
C HIS A 140 -5.89 -6.75 -8.54
N ALA A 141 -6.82 -7.19 -9.39
CA ALA A 141 -6.73 -7.00 -10.82
C ALA A 141 -6.58 -5.52 -11.18
N LEU A 142 -7.37 -4.64 -10.56
CA LEU A 142 -7.27 -3.19 -10.77
C LEU A 142 -5.92 -2.65 -10.31
N ALA A 143 -5.47 -3.00 -9.10
CA ALA A 143 -4.20 -2.54 -8.52
C ALA A 143 -2.98 -2.99 -9.33
N ASN A 144 -2.99 -4.23 -9.81
CA ASN A 144 -1.96 -4.74 -10.72
C ASN A 144 -1.98 -3.99 -12.06
N THR A 145 -3.17 -3.78 -12.64
CA THR A 145 -3.30 -3.04 -13.89
C THR A 145 -2.81 -1.60 -13.77
N VAL A 146 -3.09 -0.93 -12.64
CA VAL A 146 -2.55 0.39 -12.30
C VAL A 146 -1.01 0.36 -12.28
N GLU A 147 -0.41 -0.61 -11.58
CA GLU A 147 1.05 -0.73 -11.54
C GLU A 147 1.65 -0.92 -12.94
N ILE A 148 1.01 -1.71 -13.81
CA ILE A 148 1.44 -1.87 -15.21
C ILE A 148 1.30 -0.56 -15.98
N ALA A 149 0.12 0.08 -15.91
CA ALA A 149 -0.19 1.30 -16.66
C ALA A 149 0.77 2.45 -16.34
N PHE A 150 1.13 2.60 -15.07
CA PHE A 150 1.93 3.70 -14.57
C PHE A 150 3.41 3.34 -14.34
N SER A 151 3.82 2.11 -14.68
CA SER A 151 5.25 1.75 -14.82
C SER A 151 5.85 2.18 -16.16
N ARG A 152 5.03 2.66 -17.10
CA ARG A 152 5.46 3.11 -18.43
C ARG A 152 5.92 4.58 -18.38
N PRO A 153 6.93 4.99 -19.19
CA PRO A 153 7.52 6.34 -19.13
C PRO A 153 6.56 7.48 -19.42
N VAL A 154 5.50 7.21 -20.19
CA VAL A 154 4.45 8.17 -20.53
C VAL A 154 3.11 7.57 -20.09
N PRO A 155 2.47 8.11 -19.04
CA PRO A 155 1.12 7.73 -18.66
C PRO A 155 0.19 8.16 -19.79
N THR A 156 -0.41 7.20 -20.49
CA THR A 156 -1.45 7.48 -21.49
C THR A 156 -2.85 7.40 -20.89
N THR A 157 -2.99 7.13 -19.60
CA THR A 157 -4.28 6.97 -18.93
C THR A 157 -5.02 8.31 -18.87
N PRO A 158 -6.23 8.43 -19.45
CA PRO A 158 -7.09 9.60 -19.30
C PRO A 158 -7.39 9.93 -17.84
N ILE A 159 -7.53 11.22 -17.52
CA ILE A 159 -7.83 11.69 -16.17
C ILE A 159 -9.14 11.11 -15.60
N ASP A 160 -10.15 10.92 -16.44
CA ASP A 160 -11.45 10.36 -16.03
C ASP A 160 -11.31 8.94 -15.47
N LEU A 161 -10.52 8.09 -16.14
CA LEU A 161 -10.23 6.74 -15.66
C LEU A 161 -9.45 6.76 -14.35
N PHE A 162 -8.57 7.75 -14.17
CA PHE A 162 -7.83 7.94 -12.93
C PHE A 162 -8.73 8.34 -11.76
N VAL A 163 -9.66 9.27 -11.98
CA VAL A 163 -10.68 9.66 -10.98
C VAL A 163 -11.54 8.45 -10.59
N GLU A 164 -11.94 7.63 -11.56
CA GLU A 164 -12.73 6.42 -11.31
C GLU A 164 -11.96 5.38 -10.47
N ILE A 165 -10.66 5.17 -10.74
CA ILE A 165 -9.78 4.32 -9.92
C ILE A 165 -9.74 4.80 -8.47
N ILE A 166 -9.57 6.11 -8.26
CA ILE A 166 -9.56 6.72 -6.92
C ILE A 166 -10.91 6.51 -6.24
N ALA A 167 -12.03 6.70 -6.95
CA ALA A 167 -13.36 6.51 -6.42
C ALA A 167 -13.57 5.05 -5.95
N VAL A 168 -13.13 4.06 -6.73
CA VAL A 168 -13.21 2.64 -6.36
C VAL A 168 -12.40 2.33 -5.11
N PHE A 169 -11.13 2.75 -5.04
CA PHE A 169 -10.30 2.51 -3.85
C PHE A 169 -10.82 3.24 -2.61
N SER A 170 -11.27 4.49 -2.77
CA SER A 170 -11.83 5.30 -1.69
C SER A 170 -13.12 4.69 -1.13
N SER A 171 -14.01 4.21 -2.00
CA SER A 171 -15.27 3.59 -1.59
C SER A 171 -15.03 2.23 -0.95
N SER A 172 -14.09 1.46 -1.49
CA SER A 172 -13.67 0.17 -0.93
C SER A 172 -13.12 0.28 0.50
N LEU A 173 -12.46 1.39 0.84
CA LEU A 173 -12.00 1.69 2.20
C LEU A 173 -13.13 2.05 3.18
N LYS A 174 -14.31 2.45 2.68
CA LYS A 174 -15.45 2.90 3.49
C LYS A 174 -16.51 1.82 3.71
N ILE A 175 -16.36 0.64 3.09
CA ILE A 175 -17.32 -0.47 3.25
C ILE A 175 -17.49 -0.80 4.73
N SER A 176 -18.74 -0.96 5.14
CA SER A 176 -19.16 -1.21 6.52
C SER A 176 -18.44 -2.43 7.14
N ASN A 177 -18.41 -2.47 8.47
CA ASN A 177 -17.74 -3.52 9.24
C ASN A 177 -18.55 -4.82 9.28
N VAL A 178 -18.78 -5.43 8.11
CA VAL A 178 -19.37 -6.76 7.97
C VAL A 178 -18.28 -7.83 7.75
N SER A 179 -18.56 -9.07 8.15
CA SER A 179 -17.59 -10.17 8.08
C SER A 179 -17.07 -10.39 6.65
N GLY A 180 -15.75 -10.33 6.47
CA GLY A 180 -15.07 -10.47 5.18
C GLY A 180 -14.78 -9.14 4.47
N ALA A 181 -15.47 -8.05 4.83
CA ALA A 181 -15.21 -6.73 4.27
C ALA A 181 -13.87 -6.13 4.75
N GLU A 182 -13.32 -6.60 5.88
CA GLU A 182 -12.02 -6.17 6.38
C GLU A 182 -10.89 -6.48 5.38
N LYS A 183 -11.03 -7.55 4.59
CA LYS A 183 -10.07 -7.91 3.55
C LYS A 183 -10.17 -7.00 2.34
N ILE A 184 -11.39 -6.55 1.99
CA ILE A 184 -11.61 -5.57 0.93
C ILE A 184 -10.98 -4.23 1.31
N ARG A 185 -11.27 -3.72 2.51
CA ARG A 185 -10.64 -2.49 3.02
C ARG A 185 -9.12 -2.61 3.09
N TRP A 186 -8.61 -3.76 3.55
CA TRP A 186 -7.17 -4.01 3.59
C TRP A 186 -6.53 -3.98 2.20
N ASN A 187 -7.12 -4.67 1.23
CA ASN A 187 -6.62 -4.70 -0.15
C ASN A 187 -6.77 -3.34 -0.84
N ALA A 188 -7.80 -2.56 -0.51
CA ALA A 188 -7.94 -1.19 -0.98
C ALA A 188 -6.84 -0.29 -0.42
N ALA A 189 -6.49 -0.43 0.87
CA ALA A 189 -5.37 0.30 1.47
C ALA A 189 -4.05 -0.03 0.77
N LEU A 190 -3.81 -1.31 0.46
CA LEU A 190 -2.65 -1.78 -0.30
C LEU A 190 -2.60 -1.23 -1.73
N ALA A 191 -3.72 -1.34 -2.45
CA ALA A 191 -3.86 -0.86 -3.82
C ALA A 191 -3.62 0.65 -3.92
N SER A 192 -4.14 1.40 -2.94
CA SER A 192 -3.91 2.84 -2.82
C SER A 192 -2.42 3.18 -2.74
N GLY A 193 -1.62 2.39 -2.01
CA GLY A 193 -0.18 2.58 -1.93
C GLY A 193 0.54 2.43 -3.28
N ARG A 194 0.04 1.56 -4.18
CA ARG A 194 0.59 1.44 -5.54
C ARG A 194 0.29 2.67 -6.38
N LEU A 195 -0.90 3.24 -6.23
CA LEU A 195 -1.30 4.49 -6.89
C LEU A 195 -0.45 5.66 -6.39
N LEU A 196 -0.36 5.83 -5.06
CA LEU A 196 0.36 6.94 -4.42
C LEU A 196 1.88 6.93 -4.66
N ARG A 197 2.45 5.79 -5.08
CA ARG A 197 3.85 5.66 -5.45
C ARG A 197 4.16 6.15 -6.85
N ILE A 198 3.17 6.32 -7.73
CA ILE A 198 3.41 6.70 -9.13
C ILE A 198 4.22 8.00 -9.19
N GLN A 199 5.37 7.94 -9.86
CA GLN A 199 6.23 9.10 -10.03
C GLN A 199 5.47 10.14 -10.86
N ASN A 200 5.43 11.40 -10.41
CA ASN A 200 4.64 12.48 -11.00
C ASN A 200 3.11 12.32 -10.90
N LEU A 201 2.58 11.45 -10.03
CA LEU A 201 1.13 11.37 -9.76
C LEU A 201 0.52 12.75 -9.49
N ILE A 202 1.22 13.51 -8.65
CA ILE A 202 0.89 14.87 -8.25
C ILE A 202 0.87 15.80 -9.47
N THR A 203 1.87 15.70 -10.35
CA THR A 203 1.96 16.48 -11.59
C THR A 203 0.87 16.10 -12.61
N LEU A 204 0.48 14.83 -12.67
CA LEU A 204 -0.58 14.33 -13.57
C LEU A 204 -1.97 14.85 -13.16
N CYS A 205 -2.19 15.09 -11.86
CA CYS A 205 -3.47 15.56 -11.34
C CYS A 205 -3.59 17.09 -11.38
N LEU A 206 -2.54 17.81 -11.77
CA LEU A 206 -2.44 19.25 -11.62
C LEU A 206 -1.80 19.88 -12.87
N PRO A 207 -2.58 20.11 -13.93
CA PRO A 207 -2.11 20.96 -15.01
C PRO A 207 -1.76 22.34 -14.44
N GLU A 208 -0.65 22.89 -14.91
CA GLU A 208 0.06 24.10 -14.41
C GLU A 208 -0.81 25.38 -14.31
N THR A 209 -2.07 25.33 -14.71
CA THR A 209 -2.99 26.46 -14.81
C THR A 209 -4.11 26.51 -13.76
N GLN A 210 -4.33 25.46 -12.94
CA GLN A 210 -5.41 25.41 -11.92
C GLN A 210 -5.00 24.68 -10.60
N GLY A 211 -3.72 24.76 -10.25
CA GLY A 211 -2.94 23.82 -9.42
C GLY A 211 -3.26 23.58 -7.92
N TYR A 212 -4.47 23.81 -7.41
CA TYR A 212 -4.83 23.48 -6.01
C TYR A 212 -6.16 22.73 -5.88
N GLU A 213 -7.23 23.24 -6.53
CA GLU A 213 -8.58 22.66 -6.42
C GLU A 213 -8.66 21.26 -7.01
N ILE A 214 -8.00 21.01 -8.15
CA ILE A 214 -8.06 19.70 -8.83
C ILE A 214 -7.38 18.60 -8.00
N GLY A 215 -6.27 18.92 -7.31
CA GLY A 215 -5.56 17.95 -6.48
C GLY A 215 -6.40 17.48 -5.30
N ASP A 216 -7.07 18.42 -4.62
CA ASP A 216 -7.99 18.12 -3.53
C ASP A 216 -9.23 17.35 -4.01
N HIS A 217 -9.80 17.72 -5.16
CA HIS A 217 -10.96 17.01 -5.73
C HIS A 217 -10.64 15.61 -6.25
N VAL A 218 -9.42 15.37 -6.75
CA VAL A 218 -9.03 14.10 -7.36
C VAL A 218 -8.41 13.16 -6.32
N ILE A 219 -7.33 13.56 -5.64
CA ILE A 219 -6.60 12.70 -4.69
C ILE A 219 -7.14 12.83 -3.25
N GLY A 220 -7.68 13.98 -2.88
CA GLY A 220 -8.17 14.26 -1.53
C GLY A 220 -9.17 13.24 -0.96
N PRO A 221 -10.14 12.70 -1.74
CA PRO A 221 -11.04 11.65 -1.27
C PRO A 221 -10.30 10.38 -0.83
N LEU A 222 -9.24 10.00 -1.55
CA LEU A 222 -8.44 8.82 -1.23
C LEU A 222 -7.63 9.03 0.04
N VAL A 223 -6.95 10.17 0.16
CA VAL A 223 -6.18 10.55 1.36
C VAL A 223 -7.09 10.60 2.58
N THR A 224 -8.26 11.24 2.46
CA THR A 224 -9.25 11.29 3.53
C THR A 224 -9.72 9.89 3.96
N SER A 225 -9.93 9.00 3.00
CA SER A 225 -10.38 7.62 3.28
C SER A 225 -9.28 6.79 3.96
N LEU A 226 -8.02 6.94 3.53
CA LEU A 226 -6.86 6.32 4.17
C LEU A 226 -6.65 6.83 5.59
N CYS A 227 -6.77 8.14 5.81
CA CYS A 227 -6.71 8.77 7.13
C CYS A 227 -7.78 8.20 8.09
N ARG A 228 -9.03 8.07 7.63
CA ARG A 228 -10.10 7.44 8.41
C ARG A 228 -9.81 5.97 8.71
N ALA A 229 -9.35 5.21 7.72
CA ALA A 229 -9.00 3.81 7.89
C ALA A 229 -7.83 3.61 8.88
N PHE A 230 -6.83 4.49 8.81
CA PHE A 230 -5.68 4.48 9.72
C PHE A 230 -6.10 4.70 11.19
N VAL A 231 -6.95 5.68 11.45
CA VAL A 231 -7.36 6.04 12.83
C VAL A 231 -8.48 5.15 13.36
N GLY A 232 -9.42 4.73 12.50
CA GLY A 232 -10.71 4.20 12.92
C GLY A 232 -10.96 2.72 12.65
N ASP A 233 -10.20 2.05 11.76
CA ASP A 233 -10.54 0.67 11.38
C ASP A 233 -10.30 -0.33 12.53
N PHE A 234 -11.20 -1.28 12.76
CA PHE A 234 -11.02 -2.28 13.82
C PHE A 234 -9.94 -3.31 13.48
N TYR A 235 -9.64 -3.50 12.19
CA TYR A 235 -8.65 -4.46 11.73
C TYR A 235 -7.28 -3.79 11.57
N LEU A 236 -6.35 -4.14 12.47
CA LEU A 236 -5.01 -3.55 12.53
C LEU A 236 -4.22 -3.65 11.22
N LYS A 237 -4.51 -4.66 10.38
CA LYS A 237 -3.91 -4.77 9.04
C LYS A 237 -4.31 -3.62 8.14
N VAL A 238 -5.59 -3.22 8.16
CA VAL A 238 -6.06 -2.06 7.40
C VAL A 238 -5.32 -0.81 7.88
N ARG A 239 -5.28 -0.59 9.20
CA ARG A 239 -4.59 0.57 9.78
C ARG A 239 -3.13 0.67 9.32
N THR A 240 -2.41 -0.43 9.43
CA THR A 240 -0.99 -0.53 9.09
C THR A 240 -0.74 -0.18 7.63
N HIS A 241 -1.51 -0.78 6.72
CA HIS A 241 -1.33 -0.55 5.30
C HIS A 241 -1.85 0.82 4.86
N ALA A 242 -2.88 1.36 5.51
CA ALA A 242 -3.32 2.72 5.27
C ALA A 242 -2.25 3.74 5.65
N ALA A 243 -1.63 3.58 6.84
CA ALA A 243 -0.52 4.43 7.29
C ALA A 243 0.68 4.36 6.33
N LEU A 244 1.06 3.16 5.89
CA LEU A 244 2.17 2.98 4.95
C LEU A 244 1.88 3.59 3.58
N SER A 245 0.65 3.44 3.09
CA SER A 245 0.21 4.06 1.84
C SER A 245 0.26 5.59 1.92
N LEU A 246 -0.15 6.19 3.04
CA LEU A 246 0.00 7.63 3.28
C LEU A 246 1.48 8.05 3.31
N LEU A 247 2.37 7.23 3.88
CA LEU A 247 3.80 7.57 3.96
C LEU A 247 4.45 7.63 2.58
N LEU A 248 3.94 6.88 1.60
CA LEU A 248 4.44 6.89 0.22
C LEU A 248 4.22 8.23 -0.51
N LEU A 249 3.24 9.05 -0.09
CA LEU A 249 3.08 10.42 -0.59
C LEU A 249 4.32 11.27 -0.31
N PHE A 250 4.99 11.02 0.80
CA PHE A 250 6.18 11.76 1.19
C PHE A 250 7.46 11.11 0.66
N LYS A 251 7.47 9.79 0.45
CA LYS A 251 8.65 9.03 0.00
C LYS A 251 9.24 9.57 -1.30
N ASN A 252 8.39 9.81 -2.29
CA ASN A 252 8.82 10.34 -3.60
C ASN A 252 9.36 11.78 -3.52
N THR A 253 9.03 12.51 -2.44
CA THR A 253 9.30 13.94 -2.30
C THR A 253 10.42 14.23 -1.27
N LEU A 254 10.71 13.32 -0.34
CA LEU A 254 11.75 13.46 0.69
C LEU A 254 12.93 12.49 0.53
N ASP A 255 12.75 11.23 0.11
CA ASP A 255 13.89 10.28 0.02
C ASP A 255 14.88 10.64 -1.10
N ALA A 256 14.41 11.26 -2.18
CA ALA A 256 15.29 11.80 -3.22
C ALA A 256 16.13 12.97 -2.69
N SER A 257 15.55 13.83 -1.86
CA SER A 257 16.22 14.98 -1.22
C SER A 257 17.07 14.60 -0.01
N LEU A 258 16.84 13.44 0.61
CA LEU A 258 17.57 12.91 1.77
C LEU A 258 18.75 12.00 1.36
N ASN A 259 18.79 11.50 0.12
CA ASN A 259 19.88 10.69 -0.40
C ASN A 259 20.98 11.53 -1.08
N GLU A 260 20.68 12.75 -1.53
CA GLU A 260 21.70 13.74 -1.87
C GLU A 260 22.00 14.59 -0.64
N SER A 261 23.29 14.84 -0.39
CA SER A 261 23.81 15.50 0.80
C SER A 261 23.07 16.80 1.14
N VAL A 262 22.18 16.74 2.13
CA VAL A 262 21.62 17.92 2.81
C VAL A 262 22.73 18.58 3.62
N LEU A 263 23.61 19.31 2.94
CA LEU A 263 24.56 20.26 3.51
C LEU A 263 24.94 21.40 2.55
N HIS A 264 24.41 21.48 1.32
CA HIS A 264 24.67 22.61 0.41
C HIS A 264 23.43 23.49 0.19
N PRO A 265 23.49 24.79 0.54
CA PRO A 265 22.39 25.76 0.36
C PRO A 265 21.96 26.04 -1.09
N SER A 266 22.55 25.36 -2.08
CA SER A 266 22.43 25.69 -3.50
C SER A 266 21.74 24.61 -4.35
N HIS A 267 21.31 23.48 -3.76
CA HIS A 267 20.52 22.50 -4.51
C HIS A 267 19.04 22.86 -4.47
N GLN A 268 18.49 23.04 -5.67
CA GLN A 268 17.11 23.42 -5.90
C GLN A 268 16.16 22.49 -5.14
N MET A 269 15.33 23.10 -4.30
CA MET A 269 14.14 22.49 -3.70
C MET A 269 13.41 21.62 -4.72
N PRO A 270 12.76 20.50 -4.31
CA PRO A 270 11.84 19.81 -5.20
C PRO A 270 10.90 20.85 -5.82
N SER A 271 10.62 20.74 -7.11
CA SER A 271 9.88 21.75 -7.88
C SER A 271 8.69 22.28 -7.05
N THR A 272 8.50 23.59 -7.03
CA THR A 272 7.47 24.30 -6.25
C THR A 272 6.10 23.61 -6.36
N SER A 273 5.79 23.07 -7.53
CA SER A 273 4.59 22.28 -7.84
C SER A 273 4.42 21.01 -6.99
N ASN A 274 5.47 20.24 -6.70
CA ASN A 274 5.37 19.03 -5.86
C ASN A 274 5.27 19.37 -4.36
N GLN A 275 5.86 20.49 -3.94
CA GLN A 275 5.76 20.98 -2.56
C GLN A 275 4.37 21.51 -2.23
N ILE A 276 3.78 22.32 -3.13
CA ILE A 276 2.43 22.88 -3.01
C ILE A 276 1.39 21.80 -2.71
N VAL A 277 1.52 20.65 -3.37
CA VAL A 277 0.47 19.63 -3.42
C VAL A 277 0.58 18.65 -2.27
N THR A 278 1.81 18.31 -1.91
CA THR A 278 2.06 17.52 -0.71
C THR A 278 1.56 18.29 0.53
N LEU A 279 1.67 19.62 0.54
CA LEU A 279 1.18 20.47 1.63
C LEU A 279 -0.35 20.39 1.80
N VAL A 280 -1.14 20.30 0.74
CA VAL A 280 -2.62 20.17 0.83
C VAL A 280 -3.02 18.96 1.66
N PHE A 281 -2.29 17.85 1.50
CA PHE A 281 -2.55 16.60 2.21
C PHE A 281 -1.87 16.51 3.58
N THR A 282 -0.95 17.43 3.91
CA THR A 282 -0.29 17.40 5.22
C THR A 282 -1.26 17.60 6.37
N GLU A 283 -2.25 18.49 6.27
CA GLU A 283 -3.19 18.75 7.36
C GLU A 283 -4.03 17.51 7.75
N PRO A 284 -4.73 16.82 6.83
CA PRO A 284 -5.52 15.64 7.20
C PRO A 284 -4.64 14.47 7.69
N ILE A 285 -3.45 14.29 7.11
CA ILE A 285 -2.50 13.25 7.55
C ILE A 285 -1.95 13.56 8.94
N LEU A 286 -1.61 14.82 9.19
CA LEU A 286 -1.11 15.30 10.47
C LEU A 286 -2.14 15.09 11.57
N LYS A 287 -3.38 15.57 11.37
CA LYS A 287 -4.48 15.38 12.33
C LYS A 287 -4.71 13.91 12.65
N SER A 288 -4.66 13.05 11.63
CA SER A 288 -4.83 11.61 11.80
C SER A 288 -3.66 10.97 12.56
N SER A 289 -2.43 11.38 12.29
CA SER A 289 -1.23 10.91 12.98
C SER A 289 -1.22 11.30 14.44
N LEU A 290 -1.55 12.57 14.76
CA LEU A 290 -1.70 13.05 16.13
C LEU A 290 -2.81 12.32 16.89
N SER A 291 -3.96 12.11 16.24
CA SER A 291 -5.09 11.37 16.82
C SER A 291 -4.70 9.92 17.12
N PHE A 292 -4.07 9.22 16.18
CA PHE A 292 -3.61 7.84 16.39
C PHE A 292 -2.55 7.76 17.50
N LEU A 293 -1.55 8.62 17.49
CA LEU A 293 -0.50 8.66 18.51
C LEU A 293 -1.02 9.07 19.90
N SER A 294 -2.19 9.70 19.98
CA SER A 294 -2.88 9.99 21.24
C SER A 294 -3.68 8.81 21.78
N THR A 295 -3.67 7.66 21.09
CA THR A 295 -4.36 6.44 21.52
C THR A 295 -3.45 5.60 22.42
N ASP A 296 -4.02 5.04 23.49
CA ASP A 296 -3.32 4.06 24.33
C ASP A 296 -3.04 2.77 23.52
N PRO A 297 -1.77 2.36 23.33
CA PRO A 297 -1.42 1.17 22.57
C PRO A 297 -2.02 -0.11 23.16
N ASN A 298 -2.32 -0.17 24.47
CA ASN A 298 -2.91 -1.34 25.10
C ASN A 298 -4.35 -1.58 24.64
N ARG A 299 -5.13 -0.53 24.41
CA ARG A 299 -6.50 -0.63 23.86
C ARG A 299 -6.51 -1.29 22.47
N LEU A 300 -5.45 -1.11 21.70
CA LEU A 300 -5.31 -1.73 20.38
C LEU A 300 -4.87 -3.21 20.48
N ARG A 301 -4.22 -3.59 21.59
CA ARG A 301 -3.71 -4.94 21.87
C ARG A 301 -4.73 -5.86 22.54
N GLU A 302 -5.81 -5.32 23.11
CA GLU A 302 -6.90 -6.08 23.75
C GLU A 302 -7.60 -7.09 22.81
N SER A 303 -7.30 -7.05 21.50
CA SER A 303 -7.70 -8.06 20.51
C SER A 303 -7.00 -9.44 20.63
N GLY A 304 -6.13 -9.65 21.63
CA GLY A 304 -5.80 -10.98 22.17
C GLY A 304 -4.85 -11.87 21.35
N SER A 305 -4.25 -11.37 20.26
CA SER A 305 -3.27 -12.14 19.46
C SER A 305 -1.86 -11.56 19.56
N GLY A 306 -0.83 -12.41 19.62
CA GLY A 306 0.57 -11.97 19.58
C GLY A 306 0.93 -11.18 18.30
N GLU A 307 0.20 -11.41 17.20
CA GLU A 307 0.33 -10.62 15.96
C GLU A 307 -0.09 -9.15 16.17
N ALA A 308 -1.01 -8.84 17.09
CA ALA A 308 -1.49 -7.48 17.35
C ALA A 308 -0.37 -6.54 17.83
N TYR A 309 0.56 -7.03 18.64
CA TYR A 309 1.72 -6.26 19.09
C TYR A 309 2.56 -5.76 17.90
N HIS A 310 2.85 -6.64 16.94
CA HIS A 310 3.68 -6.29 15.80
C HIS A 310 3.00 -5.28 14.87
N TYR A 311 1.70 -5.41 14.64
CA TYR A 311 0.94 -4.39 13.90
C TYR A 311 0.94 -3.03 14.62
N VAL A 312 0.78 -3.04 15.96
CA VAL A 312 0.87 -1.82 16.77
C VAL A 312 2.24 -1.16 16.62
N VAL A 313 3.33 -1.90 16.75
CA VAL A 313 4.70 -1.37 16.57
C VAL A 313 4.86 -0.70 15.19
N VAL A 314 4.47 -1.39 14.11
CA VAL A 314 4.58 -0.84 12.75
C VAL A 314 3.71 0.42 12.61
N CYS A 315 2.45 0.39 13.07
CA CYS A 315 1.56 1.55 13.02
C CYS A 315 2.13 2.77 13.77
N PHE A 316 2.60 2.58 15.01
CA PHE A 316 3.14 3.69 15.81
C PHE A 316 4.42 4.25 15.20
N PHE A 317 5.33 3.38 14.73
CA PHE A 317 6.52 3.83 14.01
C PHE A 317 6.16 4.64 12.75
N THR A 318 5.25 4.13 11.92
CA THR A 318 4.80 4.84 10.72
C THR A 318 4.10 6.16 11.06
N ALA A 319 3.31 6.22 12.15
CA ALA A 319 2.66 7.44 12.61
C ALA A 319 3.66 8.53 13.04
N VAL A 320 4.74 8.14 13.74
CA VAL A 320 5.84 9.06 14.08
C VAL A 320 6.50 9.61 12.83
N LEU A 321 6.77 8.75 11.83
CA LEU A 321 7.33 9.21 10.56
C LEU A 321 6.38 10.16 9.85
N LEU A 322 5.08 9.84 9.73
CA LEU A 322 4.09 10.73 9.12
C LEU A 322 4.05 12.09 9.79
N LEU A 323 4.04 12.14 11.13
CA LEU A 323 4.12 13.38 11.91
C LEU A 323 5.36 14.20 11.52
N LEU A 324 6.55 13.57 11.53
CA LEU A 324 7.81 14.23 11.18
C LEU A 324 7.82 14.72 9.74
N HIS A 325 7.32 13.93 8.79
CA HIS A 325 7.29 14.31 7.38
C HIS A 325 6.33 15.49 7.17
N CYS A 326 5.14 15.50 7.79
CA CYS A 326 4.23 16.65 7.76
C CYS A 326 4.87 17.92 8.35
N ALA A 327 5.61 17.78 9.45
CA ALA A 327 6.30 18.90 10.09
C ALA A 327 7.44 19.46 9.22
N ILE A 328 8.27 18.58 8.67
CA ILE A 328 9.35 18.92 7.72
C ILE A 328 8.78 19.62 6.49
N PHE A 329 7.71 19.09 5.89
CA PHE A 329 7.06 19.73 4.74
C PHE A 329 6.52 21.11 5.08
N SER A 330 5.90 21.27 6.24
CA SER A 330 5.41 22.58 6.69
C SER A 330 6.57 23.58 6.84
N LEU A 331 7.70 23.17 7.42
CA LEU A 331 8.88 24.03 7.54
C LEU A 331 9.51 24.39 6.19
N LEU A 332 9.62 23.44 5.26
CA LEU A 332 10.08 23.71 3.90
C LEU A 332 9.16 24.71 3.19
N SER A 333 7.85 24.60 3.38
CA SER A 333 6.87 25.53 2.79
C SER A 333 6.91 26.94 3.37
N LEU A 334 7.48 27.15 4.56
CA LEU A 334 7.74 28.50 5.07
C LEU A 334 8.82 29.25 4.28
N GLN A 335 9.62 28.55 3.48
CA GLN A 335 10.62 29.14 2.58
C GLN A 335 10.01 29.58 1.24
N SER A 336 8.73 29.26 1.00
CA SER A 336 8.03 29.68 -0.21
C SER A 336 7.69 31.17 -0.18
N ASN A 337 7.72 31.82 -1.34
CA ASN A 337 7.25 33.20 -1.52
C ASN A 337 5.70 33.31 -1.58
N ASP A 338 4.99 32.19 -1.43
CA ASP A 338 3.52 32.15 -1.47
C ASP A 338 2.94 32.23 -0.04
N ASP A 339 2.31 33.37 0.27
CA ASP A 339 1.69 33.65 1.57
C ASP A 339 0.60 32.65 1.95
N SER A 340 -0.11 32.07 0.97
CA SER A 340 -1.15 31.08 1.23
C SER A 340 -0.56 29.77 1.77
N LEU A 341 0.54 29.31 1.17
CA LEU A 341 1.27 28.12 1.61
C LEU A 341 1.92 28.34 2.97
N ALA A 342 2.51 29.51 3.18
CA ALA A 342 3.06 29.89 4.48
C ALA A 342 1.96 29.90 5.56
N GLY A 343 0.74 30.34 5.22
CA GLY A 343 -0.43 30.26 6.10
C GLY A 343 -0.83 28.82 6.47
N VAL A 344 -0.88 27.89 5.50
CA VAL A 344 -1.13 26.46 5.77
C VAL A 344 -0.03 25.85 6.63
N ALA A 345 1.24 26.11 6.29
CA ALA A 345 2.39 25.63 7.03
C ALA A 345 2.36 26.07 8.51
N ARG A 346 2.12 27.35 8.78
CA ARG A 346 2.00 27.86 10.16
C ARG A 346 0.87 27.18 10.93
N ARG A 347 -0.30 26.98 10.29
CA ARG A 347 -1.43 26.27 10.91
C ARG A 347 -1.06 24.83 11.27
N ASN A 348 -0.38 24.10 10.38
CA ASN A 348 0.08 22.74 10.66
C ASN A 348 1.05 22.68 11.84
N LEU A 349 2.02 23.61 11.90
CA LEU A 349 2.97 23.70 13.01
C LEU A 349 2.26 24.04 14.34
N GLN A 350 1.26 24.92 14.31
CA GLN A 350 0.41 25.20 15.47
C GLN A 350 -0.37 23.97 15.93
N VAL A 351 -0.93 23.19 15.00
CA VAL A 351 -1.64 21.94 15.30
C VAL A 351 -0.71 20.92 15.97
N ILE A 352 0.54 20.79 15.49
CA ILE A 352 1.53 19.93 16.17
C ILE A 352 1.79 20.44 17.59
N SER A 353 2.05 21.75 17.74
CA SER A 353 2.33 22.37 19.04
C SER A 353 1.21 22.13 20.05
N ALA A 354 -0.04 22.38 19.64
CA ALA A 354 -1.22 22.14 20.47
C ALA A 354 -1.43 20.65 20.79
N GLY A 355 -1.08 19.75 19.85
CA GLY A 355 -1.13 18.32 20.07
C GLY A 355 -0.20 17.87 21.21
N LEU A 356 0.97 18.50 21.35
CA LEU A 356 1.99 18.14 22.36
C LEU A 356 1.53 18.36 23.81
N ASP A 357 0.43 19.06 24.06
CA ASP A 357 -0.17 19.14 25.40
C ASP A 357 -0.80 17.81 25.86
N ASN A 358 -1.04 16.87 24.92
CA ASN A 358 -1.58 15.56 25.23
C ASN A 358 -0.51 14.63 25.85
N ALA A 359 -0.75 14.18 27.08
CA ALA A 359 0.18 13.31 27.80
C ALA A 359 0.42 11.95 27.12
N THR A 360 -0.63 11.30 26.62
CA THR A 360 -0.55 10.02 25.90
C THR A 360 0.26 10.16 24.62
N LEU A 361 0.04 11.26 23.88
CA LEU A 361 0.85 11.58 22.70
C LEU A 361 2.34 11.68 23.08
N ARG A 362 2.67 12.45 24.12
CA ARG A 362 4.06 12.65 24.56
C ARG A 362 4.75 11.34 24.94
N GLU A 363 4.05 10.46 25.65
CA GLU A 363 4.56 9.14 26.03
C GLU A 363 4.84 8.26 24.80
N ASN A 364 3.91 8.25 23.84
CA ASN A 364 4.08 7.51 22.60
C ASN A 364 5.20 8.09 21.72
N LEU A 365 5.38 9.42 21.69
CA LEU A 365 6.49 10.08 21.01
C LEU A 365 7.83 9.76 21.68
N ALA A 366 7.90 9.74 23.01
CA ALA A 366 9.10 9.32 23.74
C ALA A 366 9.50 7.86 23.46
N SER A 367 8.55 7.04 23.00
CA SER A 367 8.77 5.65 22.58
C SER A 367 9.16 5.50 21.10
N ALA A 368 9.35 6.59 20.35
CA ALA A 368 9.63 6.56 18.91
C ALA A 368 10.84 5.67 18.55
N PHE A 369 11.94 5.78 19.31
CA PHE A 369 13.14 4.96 19.09
C PHE A 369 12.91 3.48 19.40
N HIS A 370 12.10 3.17 20.42
CA HIS A 370 11.69 1.79 20.69
C HIS A 370 10.91 1.22 19.50
N TYR A 371 9.91 1.95 19.00
CA TYR A 371 9.14 1.51 17.83
C TYR A 371 10.01 1.34 16.58
N ALA A 372 10.98 2.23 16.35
CA ALA A 372 11.92 2.13 15.23
C ALA A 372 12.91 0.96 15.35
N LYS A 373 13.29 0.59 16.57
CA LYS A 373 14.16 -0.57 16.86
C LYS A 373 13.43 -1.89 16.68
N GLU A 374 12.17 -1.96 17.09
CA GLU A 374 11.34 -3.17 17.02
C GLU A 374 10.68 -3.37 15.65
N SER A 375 10.56 -2.31 14.84
CA SER A 375 9.89 -2.35 13.54
C SER A 375 10.48 -3.35 12.52
N PRO A 376 11.78 -3.69 12.46
CA PRO A 376 12.27 -4.74 11.57
C PRO A 376 11.68 -6.12 11.92
N LEU A 377 11.71 -6.49 13.21
CA LEU A 377 11.16 -7.75 13.69
C LEU A 377 9.63 -7.77 13.57
N ALA A 378 8.99 -6.65 13.91
CA ALA A 378 7.55 -6.51 13.81
C ALA A 378 7.08 -6.59 12.35
N ALA A 379 7.76 -5.91 11.42
CA ALA A 379 7.47 -5.98 10.00
C ALA A 379 7.63 -7.42 9.48
N PHE A 380 8.72 -8.11 9.83
CA PHE A 380 8.92 -9.52 9.48
C PHE A 380 7.75 -10.40 9.99
N SER A 381 7.32 -10.20 11.23
CA SER A 381 6.23 -10.97 11.82
C SER A 381 4.88 -10.68 11.15
N VAL A 382 4.63 -9.40 10.85
CA VAL A 382 3.42 -8.90 10.17
C VAL A 382 3.32 -9.38 8.73
N THR A 383 4.44 -9.42 7.99
CA THR A 383 4.50 -9.94 6.62
C THR A 383 4.49 -11.46 6.57
N ARG A 384 4.55 -12.11 7.74
CA ARG A 384 4.84 -13.54 7.89
C ARG A 384 6.08 -13.93 7.09
N GLY A 385 7.10 -13.08 7.22
CA GLY A 385 8.51 -13.30 6.93
C GLY A 385 8.72 -14.60 6.19
N SER A 386 8.47 -14.51 4.89
CA SER A 386 8.45 -15.61 3.95
C SER A 386 9.40 -16.74 4.35
N LYS A 387 8.86 -17.81 4.97
CA LYS A 387 9.51 -19.13 4.91
C LYS A 387 9.81 -19.51 3.45
N ALA A 388 9.17 -18.87 2.46
CA ALA A 388 9.47 -19.03 1.05
C ALA A 388 10.74 -18.30 0.56
N LYS A 389 11.33 -17.31 1.26
CA LYS A 389 12.60 -16.68 0.83
C LYS A 389 13.81 -17.59 1.10
N ILE A 390 13.75 -18.40 2.16
CA ILE A 390 14.76 -19.45 2.43
C ILE A 390 14.63 -20.61 1.41
N PHE A 391 13.48 -20.77 0.76
CA PHE A 391 13.29 -21.73 -0.34
C PHE A 391 13.37 -21.10 -1.75
N SER A 392 13.61 -19.79 -1.92
CA SER A 392 13.59 -19.15 -3.26
C SER A 392 14.96 -18.84 -3.86
N THR A 393 16.05 -19.31 -3.28
CA THR A 393 17.37 -19.26 -3.95
C THR A 393 17.60 -20.48 -4.87
N SER A 394 16.77 -21.52 -4.77
CA SER A 394 16.81 -22.66 -5.69
C SER A 394 15.69 -22.58 -6.70
N ARG A 395 15.83 -21.69 -7.69
CA ARG A 395 14.94 -21.56 -8.86
C ARG A 395 13.50 -21.19 -8.47
N ILE A 396 13.01 -20.11 -9.06
CA ILE A 396 11.56 -19.95 -9.29
C ILE A 396 11.20 -21.08 -10.27
N HIS A 397 11.10 -22.31 -9.77
CA HIS A 397 10.41 -23.37 -10.46
C HIS A 397 8.95 -22.95 -10.41
N GLY A 398 8.42 -22.70 -11.61
CA GLY A 398 7.23 -21.92 -11.84
C GLY A 398 6.00 -22.40 -11.09
N LEU A 399 4.90 -21.74 -11.44
CA LEU A 399 3.50 -22.00 -11.07
C LEU A 399 3.02 -23.45 -11.33
N ALA A 400 3.91 -24.41 -11.57
CA ALA A 400 3.68 -25.83 -11.62
C ALA A 400 3.68 -26.46 -10.21
N ARG A 401 2.50 -26.44 -9.59
CA ARG A 401 1.89 -27.72 -9.18
C ARG A 401 0.43 -27.72 -9.61
N LEU A 402 0.22 -28.38 -10.75
CA LEU A 402 -1.06 -28.97 -11.18
C LEU A 402 -1.72 -29.71 -10.02
N VAL A 403 -3.07 -29.62 -10.00
CA VAL A 403 -4.07 -30.60 -9.56
C VAL A 403 -3.81 -31.22 -8.17
N ASP A 404 -4.71 -30.93 -7.22
CA ASP A 404 -4.76 -31.38 -5.81
C ASP A 404 -4.12 -30.48 -4.75
N GLN A 405 -3.82 -29.23 -5.08
CA GLN A 405 -3.86 -28.17 -4.08
C GLN A 405 -4.84 -27.09 -4.52
N PRO A 406 -5.76 -26.62 -3.65
CA PRO A 406 -6.45 -25.37 -3.92
C PRO A 406 -5.34 -24.33 -3.99
N MET A 407 -4.97 -23.92 -5.21
CA MET A 407 -3.91 -22.97 -5.51
C MET A 407 -4.07 -21.78 -4.57
N LYS A 408 -3.28 -21.79 -3.48
CA LYS A 408 -3.12 -20.67 -2.54
C LYS A 408 -2.25 -19.61 -3.20
N ILE A 409 -2.65 -19.15 -4.39
CA ILE A 409 -2.11 -17.92 -4.96
C ILE A 409 -2.93 -16.79 -4.35
N SER A 410 -2.23 -15.92 -3.61
CA SER A 410 -2.58 -14.54 -3.24
C SER A 410 -2.18 -14.14 -1.80
N PHE A 411 -1.52 -14.98 -0.99
CA PHE A 411 -1.15 -14.54 0.38
C PHE A 411 0.22 -13.86 0.49
N SER A 412 1.23 -14.25 -0.31
CA SER A 412 2.60 -13.74 -0.16
C SER A 412 2.79 -12.30 -0.66
N GLU A 413 1.98 -11.84 -1.61
CA GLU A 413 2.12 -10.50 -2.19
C GLU A 413 1.27 -9.42 -1.51
N ARG A 414 0.32 -9.82 -0.66
CA ARG A 414 -0.48 -8.89 0.16
C ARG A 414 0.40 -8.04 1.09
N TYR A 415 1.65 -8.46 1.32
CA TYR A 415 2.59 -7.76 2.18
C TYR A 415 3.67 -6.99 1.41
N ALA A 416 3.59 -6.92 0.08
CA ALA A 416 4.60 -6.27 -0.75
C ALA A 416 4.82 -4.80 -0.38
N LEU A 417 3.80 -4.10 0.13
CA LEU A 417 3.97 -2.71 0.59
C LEU A 417 4.88 -2.61 1.81
N ILE A 418 4.73 -3.54 2.77
CA ILE A 418 5.57 -3.63 3.96
C ILE A 418 6.99 -4.07 3.55
N ASP A 419 7.11 -5.07 2.68
CA ASP A 419 8.41 -5.54 2.16
C ASP A 419 9.16 -4.46 1.33
N ARG A 420 8.44 -3.51 0.72
CA ARG A 420 9.02 -2.39 -0.05
C ARG A 420 9.41 -1.19 0.82
N PHE A 421 8.99 -1.17 2.08
CA PHE A 421 9.52 -0.23 3.06
C PHE A 421 10.74 -0.87 3.72
N ASP A 422 11.87 -0.17 3.73
CA ASP A 422 13.12 -0.72 4.25
C ASP A 422 13.12 -0.66 5.78
N PHE A 423 12.34 -1.54 6.40
CA PHE A 423 12.21 -1.59 7.85
C PHE A 423 13.53 -1.94 8.54
N ASN A 424 14.46 -2.62 7.86
CA ASN A 424 15.80 -2.87 8.39
C ASN A 424 16.57 -1.57 8.67
N ASN A 425 16.24 -0.50 7.93
CA ASN A 425 16.80 0.84 8.10
C ASN A 425 15.84 1.81 8.81
N SER A 426 14.85 1.31 9.59
CA SER A 426 13.86 2.14 10.28
C SER A 426 14.47 3.18 11.21
N LEU A 427 15.45 2.77 12.03
CA LEU A 427 16.14 3.69 12.92
C LEU A 427 16.91 4.76 12.13
N SER A 428 17.63 4.35 11.09
CA SER A 428 18.35 5.26 10.19
C SER A 428 17.40 6.25 9.50
N ALA A 429 16.21 5.81 9.10
CA ALA A 429 15.17 6.66 8.52
C ALA A 429 14.65 7.69 9.54
N LEU A 430 14.36 7.27 10.77
CA LEU A 430 13.94 8.18 11.85
C LEU A 430 15.01 9.23 12.16
N LEU A 431 16.27 8.81 12.27
CA LEU A 431 17.41 9.70 12.54
C LEU A 431 17.62 10.72 11.41
N ARG A 432 17.52 10.31 10.15
CA ARG A 432 17.62 11.23 8.99
C ARG A 432 16.50 12.27 9.02
N ALA A 433 15.26 11.85 9.26
CA ALA A 433 14.13 12.76 9.37
C ALA A 433 14.29 13.76 10.54
N LEU A 434 14.72 13.27 11.72
CA LEU A 434 15.00 14.11 12.89
C LEU A 434 16.08 15.16 12.62
N LYS A 435 17.20 14.76 12.00
CA LYS A 435 18.29 15.67 11.68
C LYS A 435 17.86 16.76 10.69
N LEU A 436 17.08 16.41 9.67
CA LEU A 436 16.51 17.38 8.74
C LEU A 436 15.55 18.33 9.46
N PHE A 437 14.67 17.80 10.31
CA PHE A 437 13.74 18.60 11.10
C PHE A 437 14.47 19.60 12.01
N GLU A 438 15.48 19.17 12.77
CA GLU A 438 16.30 20.06 13.62
C GLU A 438 16.95 21.19 12.82
N THR A 439 17.48 20.86 11.64
CA THR A 439 18.11 21.85 10.74
C THR A 439 17.10 22.90 10.28
N LEU A 440 15.90 22.48 9.91
CA LEU A 440 14.85 23.38 9.44
C LEU A 440 14.26 24.23 10.58
N VAL A 441 14.09 23.65 11.77
CA VAL A 441 13.66 24.41 12.96
C VAL A 441 14.68 25.49 13.31
N ALA A 442 15.98 25.19 13.23
CA ALA A 442 17.04 26.16 13.47
C ALA A 442 17.04 27.30 12.44
N ALA A 443 16.62 27.05 11.19
CA ALA A 443 16.47 28.07 10.15
C ALA A 443 15.22 28.95 10.34
N HIS A 444 14.18 28.46 11.02
CA HIS A 444 12.87 29.13 11.18
C HIS A 444 12.54 29.46 12.65
N GLN A 445 13.53 29.80 13.47
CA GLN A 445 13.33 30.02 14.92
C GLN A 445 12.21 31.02 15.26
N SER A 446 12.00 32.05 14.43
CA SER A 446 10.94 33.05 14.59
C SER A 446 9.52 32.49 14.41
N ASP A 447 9.36 31.49 13.56
CA ASP A 447 8.05 30.94 13.15
C ASP A 447 7.70 29.66 13.91
N VAL A 448 8.64 29.12 14.71
CA VAL A 448 8.50 27.84 15.42
C VAL A 448 8.39 28.05 16.93
N THR A 449 7.37 27.43 17.54
CA THR A 449 7.08 27.45 18.98
C THR A 449 8.16 26.73 19.80
N ALA A 450 8.22 26.98 21.11
CA ALA A 450 9.19 26.33 21.99
C ALA A 450 8.93 24.81 22.08
N GLU A 451 7.67 24.41 22.05
CA GLU A 451 7.21 23.03 22.07
C GLU A 451 7.73 22.25 20.86
N LEU A 452 7.64 22.85 19.66
CA LEU A 452 8.19 22.26 18.44
C LEU A 452 9.72 22.18 18.45
N ARG A 453 10.41 23.18 19.02
CA ARG A 453 11.87 23.13 19.20
C ARG A 453 12.30 21.99 20.10
N ASN A 454 11.45 21.60 21.06
CA ASN A 454 11.70 20.52 21.99
C ASN A 454 11.25 19.14 21.47
N LEU A 455 10.57 19.07 20.31
CA LEU A 455 10.12 17.81 19.71
C LEU A 455 11.25 16.77 19.50
N PRO A 456 12.46 17.14 19.03
CA PRO A 456 13.56 16.19 18.90
C PRO A 456 13.99 15.62 20.25
N GLY A 457 14.04 16.46 21.29
CA GLY A 457 14.32 16.04 22.67
C GLY A 457 13.25 15.10 23.21
N LEU A 458 11.97 15.33 22.88
CA LEU A 458 10.88 14.44 23.25
C LEU A 458 11.01 13.07 22.54
N LEU A 459 11.24 13.07 21.23
CA LEU A 459 11.35 11.85 20.42
C LEU A 459 12.55 10.97 20.83
N THR A 460 13.62 11.60 21.31
CA THR A 460 14.83 10.92 21.82
C THR A 460 14.76 10.58 23.31
N ASN A 461 13.62 10.86 23.97
CA ASN A 461 13.45 10.73 25.41
C ASN A 461 14.55 11.43 26.23
N GLY A 462 14.95 12.63 25.78
CA GLY A 462 15.97 13.47 26.41
C GLY A 462 17.41 13.11 26.07
N VAL A 463 17.66 12.06 25.27
CA VAL A 463 19.01 11.68 24.83
C VAL A 463 19.46 12.62 23.69
N PRO A 464 20.61 13.31 23.80
CA PRO A 464 21.10 14.14 22.70
C PRO A 464 21.19 13.33 21.39
N LEU A 465 20.76 13.89 20.26
CA LEU A 465 20.65 13.15 19.00
C LEU A 465 21.97 12.47 18.59
N GLU A 466 23.11 13.13 18.81
CA GLU A 466 24.46 12.60 18.58
C GLU A 466 24.76 11.33 19.40
N HIS A 467 24.22 11.25 20.62
CA HIS A 467 24.33 10.10 21.51
C HIS A 467 23.24 9.06 21.23
N ALA A 468 22.06 9.47 20.77
CA ALA A 468 21.02 8.54 20.33
C ALA A 468 21.50 7.72 19.14
N VAL A 469 22.16 8.34 18.15
CA VAL A 469 22.81 7.62 17.04
C VAL A 469 23.77 6.56 17.57
N LYS A 470 24.68 6.90 18.49
CA LYS A 470 25.65 5.92 19.04
C LYS A 470 25.01 4.83 19.89
N THR A 471 24.13 5.20 20.83
CA THR A 471 23.50 4.27 21.78
C THR A 471 22.65 3.23 21.06
N TYR A 472 21.87 3.66 20.06
CA TYR A 472 20.99 2.76 19.33
C TYR A 472 21.67 2.06 18.13
N SER A 473 22.82 2.57 17.63
CA SER A 473 23.63 1.87 16.62
C SER A 473 24.49 0.75 17.23
N VAL A 474 25.01 0.94 18.45
CA VAL A 474 25.77 -0.12 19.17
C VAL A 474 24.86 -1.30 19.52
N ASP A 475 23.61 -1.03 19.90
CA ASP A 475 22.60 -2.07 20.10
C ASP A 475 22.23 -2.82 18.81
N LEU A 476 22.29 -2.18 17.64
CA LEU A 476 22.08 -2.83 16.34
C LEU A 476 23.23 -3.79 15.99
N GLU A 477 24.48 -3.40 16.28
CA GLU A 477 25.65 -4.27 16.09
C GLU A 477 25.63 -5.47 17.05
N ILE A 478 25.22 -5.27 18.31
CA ILE A 478 25.07 -6.34 19.30
C ILE A 478 23.91 -7.28 18.93
N SER A 479 22.78 -6.75 18.45
CA SER A 479 21.62 -7.56 18.03
C SER A 479 21.90 -8.32 16.72
N ALA A 480 22.68 -7.74 15.80
CA ALA A 480 23.18 -8.44 14.61
C ALA A 480 24.19 -9.56 14.98
N ALA A 481 25.01 -9.35 16.02
CA ALA A 481 25.93 -10.37 16.54
C ALA A 481 25.23 -11.47 17.36
N GLN A 482 24.00 -11.24 17.84
CA GLN A 482 23.18 -12.20 18.58
C GLN A 482 22.18 -12.97 17.71
N GLN A 483 22.13 -12.72 16.40
CA GLN A 483 21.51 -13.68 15.48
C GLN A 483 22.31 -14.99 15.56
N PRO A 484 21.67 -16.16 15.81
CA PRO A 484 22.41 -17.41 15.82
C PRO A 484 23.06 -17.61 14.45
N PRO A 485 24.29 -18.17 14.39
CA PRO A 485 24.91 -18.47 13.12
C PRO A 485 23.97 -19.34 12.29
N ASN A 486 23.95 -19.12 10.98
CA ASN A 486 23.12 -19.81 9.98
C ASN A 486 23.31 -21.34 9.89
N ASP A 487 23.93 -21.98 10.89
CA ASP A 487 24.26 -23.39 10.94
C ASP A 487 23.44 -24.12 12.03
N LEU A 488 22.12 -24.19 11.86
CA LEU A 488 21.30 -25.23 12.51
C LEU A 488 20.36 -25.85 11.48
N LEU A 489 20.90 -26.82 10.74
CA LEU A 489 20.12 -27.84 10.05
C LEU A 489 19.40 -28.74 11.09
N PRO A 490 18.26 -29.35 10.71
CA PRO A 490 17.29 -29.90 11.64
C PRO A 490 17.74 -31.27 12.18
N GLY A 491 17.80 -31.41 13.50
CA GLY A 491 18.04 -32.69 14.15
C GLY A 491 17.55 -32.69 15.59
N SER A 492 16.53 -33.50 15.86
CA SER A 492 16.02 -33.90 17.17
C SER A 492 15.13 -32.90 17.95
N PHE A 493 13.85 -32.84 17.57
CA PHE A 493 12.83 -32.83 18.62
C PHE A 493 12.58 -34.28 19.03
N ARG A 494 13.16 -34.68 20.15
CA ARG A 494 12.73 -35.87 20.90
C ARG A 494 11.27 -35.64 21.30
N THR A 495 10.42 -36.54 20.84
CA THR A 495 9.10 -36.77 21.43
C THR A 495 9.29 -37.30 22.84
N THR A 496 8.84 -36.57 23.84
CA THR A 496 8.48 -37.12 25.16
C THR A 496 7.14 -36.52 25.53
N TYR A 497 6.07 -37.25 25.19
CA TYR A 497 4.87 -37.30 26.01
C TYR A 497 5.01 -38.58 26.85
N ASP A 498 5.09 -38.41 28.16
CA ASP A 498 4.38 -39.30 29.07
C ASP A 498 2.90 -38.86 29.09
#